data_AF-A0AA43T5G0-F1
#
_entry.id   AF-A0AA43T5G0-F1
#
_cell.length_a   1.000
_cell.length_b   1.000
_cell.length_c   1.000
_cell.angle_alpha   90.00
_cell.angle_beta   90.00
_cell.angle_gamma   90.00
#
_symmetry.space_group_name_H-M   'P 1'
#
loop_
_entity.id
_entity.type
_entity.pdbx_description
1 polymer ?
#
loop_
_entity_poly.entity_id
_entity_poly.type
_entity_poly.pdbx_seq_one_letter_code
_entity_poly.pdbx_strand_id
1 'polypeptide(L)'
;MDLSSFRSTVKVGDYPVWLFQAGVKPSQPVGLGCVSNVHGTAYGKQARWNADGSVTLIGGLNSSDIVQCFSKIIPVPDGVEFV
;
A
#
# COMPACT_ATOMS: atom_id res chain seq x y z
N MET A 1 0.35 12.82 -5.65
CA MET A 1 1.27 11.68 -5.48
C MET A 1 1.64 11.18 -6.87
N ASP A 2 2.92 10.96 -7.15
CA ASP A 2 3.33 10.27 -8.39
C ASP A 2 3.11 8.75 -8.20
N LEU A 3 2.33 8.15 -9.11
CA LEU A 3 2.05 6.71 -9.14
C LEU A 3 2.72 6.06 -10.36
N SER A 4 3.84 6.64 -10.82
CA SER A 4 4.65 6.06 -11.86
C SER A 4 5.08 4.64 -11.51
N SER A 5 5.12 3.78 -12.53
CA SER A 5 5.65 2.43 -12.36
C SER A 5 7.15 2.50 -12.10
N PHE A 6 7.66 1.62 -11.25
CA PHE A 6 9.09 1.59 -10.91
C PHE A 6 9.61 0.16 -10.87
N ARG A 7 10.94 0.02 -11.00
CA ARG A 7 11.64 -1.25 -10.79
C ARG A 7 12.19 -1.29 -9.37
N SER A 8 11.81 -2.29 -8.59
CA SER A 8 12.39 -2.52 -7.27
C SER A 8 13.87 -2.90 -7.40
N THR A 9 14.73 -2.30 -6.58
CA THR A 9 16.16 -2.64 -6.50
C THR A 9 16.50 -3.47 -5.26
N VAL A 10 15.50 -3.77 -4.44
CA VAL A 10 15.65 -4.45 -3.16
C VAL A 10 14.68 -5.61 -3.04
N LYS A 11 15.05 -6.59 -2.22
CA LYS A 11 14.13 -7.61 -1.72
C LYS A 11 13.72 -7.22 -0.31
N VAL A 12 12.42 -7.02 -0.11
CA VAL A 12 11.84 -6.64 1.18
C VAL A 12 10.60 -7.49 1.45
N GLY A 13 10.34 -7.80 2.72
CA GLY A 13 9.07 -8.37 3.17
C GLY A 13 8.01 -7.28 3.34
N ASP A 14 7.10 -7.47 4.29
CA ASP A 14 6.19 -6.40 4.71
C ASP A 14 6.98 -5.16 5.08
N TYR A 15 6.62 -4.02 4.48
CA TYR A 15 7.41 -2.80 4.60
C TYR A 15 6.52 -1.55 4.74
N PRO A 16 6.76 -0.69 5.74
CA PRO A 16 6.07 0.58 5.87
C PRO A 16 6.55 1.54 4.77
N VAL A 17 5.79 1.61 3.69
CA VAL A 17 6.07 2.47 2.53
C VAL A 17 5.79 3.94 2.81
N TRP A 18 4.96 4.23 3.82
CA TRP A 18 4.70 5.57 4.29
C TRP A 18 4.67 5.62 5.81
N LEU A 19 5.49 6.49 6.38
CA LEU A 19 5.46 6.84 7.79
C LEU A 19 4.57 8.07 7.97
N PHE A 20 3.66 8.01 8.93
CA PHE A 20 2.75 9.11 9.21
C PHE A 20 3.50 10.28 9.85
N GLN A 21 3.40 11.46 9.23
CA GLN A 21 3.95 12.70 9.77
C GLN A 21 2.83 13.61 10.31
N ALA A 22 1.76 13.80 9.54
CA ALA A 22 0.59 14.59 9.89
C ALA A 22 -0.57 14.27 8.92
N GLY A 23 -1.81 14.60 9.31
CA GLY A 23 -3.02 14.39 8.51
C GLY A 23 -4.05 13.52 9.24
N VAL A 24 -4.98 12.96 8.48
CA VAL A 24 -5.98 12.03 9.02
C VAL A 24 -5.39 10.65 9.20
N LYS A 25 -5.85 9.92 10.21
CA LYS A 25 -5.56 8.49 10.41
C LYS A 25 -6.85 7.71 10.66
N PRO A 26 -6.95 6.47 10.21
CA PRO A 26 -8.10 5.65 10.53
C PRO A 26 -8.05 5.24 12.01
N SER A 27 -9.19 5.19 12.66
CA SER A 27 -9.36 4.71 14.04
C SER A 27 -8.92 3.25 14.25
N GLN A 28 -8.90 2.45 13.19
CA GLN A 28 -8.47 1.05 13.18
C GLN A 28 -7.81 0.69 11.84
N PRO A 29 -7.03 -0.41 11.74
CA PRO A 29 -6.39 -0.77 10.49
C PRO A 29 -7.38 -1.01 9.33
N VAL A 30 -7.13 -0.40 8.19
CA VAL A 30 -7.95 -0.50 6.96
C VAL A 30 -7.17 -1.24 5.88
N GLY A 31 -7.74 -2.33 5.36
CA GLY A 31 -7.22 -2.99 4.16
C GLY A 31 -7.48 -2.14 2.92
N LEU A 32 -6.42 -1.80 2.17
CA LEU A 32 -6.53 -1.02 0.93
C LEU A 32 -6.78 -1.91 -0.30
N GLY A 33 -6.72 -3.23 -0.12
CA GLY A 33 -6.80 -4.22 -1.19
C GLY A 33 -5.58 -4.13 -2.11
N CYS A 34 -5.75 -4.55 -3.37
CA CYS A 34 -4.69 -4.47 -4.37
C CYS A 34 -4.41 -3.00 -4.76
N VAL A 35 -3.14 -2.58 -4.63
CA VAL A 35 -2.68 -1.20 -4.94
C VAL A 35 -1.70 -1.15 -6.12
N SER A 36 -1.19 -2.30 -6.55
CA SER A 36 -0.30 -2.41 -7.70
C SER A 36 -0.28 -3.83 -8.26
N ASN A 37 0.11 -3.99 -9.52
CA ASN A 37 0.46 -5.29 -10.10
C ASN A 37 1.98 -5.42 -10.26
N VAL A 38 2.50 -6.65 -10.27
CA VAL A 38 3.89 -6.90 -10.72
C VAL A 38 3.84 -7.39 -12.16
N HIS A 39 4.53 -6.66 -13.06
CA HIS A 39 4.55 -6.96 -14.49
C HIS A 39 4.93 -8.43 -14.76
N GLY A 40 4.18 -9.09 -15.65
CA GLY A 40 4.45 -10.49 -16.02
C GLY A 40 4.02 -11.52 -14.97
N THR A 41 3.29 -11.10 -13.92
CA THR A 41 2.77 -12.01 -12.88
C THR A 41 1.25 -11.91 -12.76
N ALA A 42 0.62 -12.97 -12.27
CA ALA A 42 -0.83 -13.01 -12.03
C ALA A 42 -1.26 -12.43 -10.67
N TYR A 43 -0.33 -11.90 -9.87
CA TYR A 43 -0.60 -11.47 -8.50
C TYR A 43 -0.33 -9.97 -8.31
N GLY A 44 -1.26 -9.30 -7.63
CA GLY A 44 -1.11 -7.92 -7.19
C GLY A 44 -0.48 -7.80 -5.81
N LYS A 45 -0.05 -6.59 -5.45
CA LYS A 45 0.40 -6.26 -4.09
C LYS A 45 -0.73 -5.58 -3.33
N GLN A 46 -0.84 -5.94 -2.06
CA GLN A 46 -1.83 -5.36 -1.17
C GLN A 46 -1.17 -4.37 -0.22
N ALA A 47 -1.96 -3.43 0.29
CA ALA A 47 -1.52 -2.54 1.35
C ALA A 47 -2.54 -2.47 2.49
N ARG A 48 -2.05 -2.12 3.67
CA ARG A 48 -2.84 -1.82 4.87
C ARG A 48 -2.50 -0.43 5.37
N TRP A 49 -3.52 0.38 5.65
CA TRP A 49 -3.38 1.62 6.39
C TRP A 49 -3.57 1.31 7.88
N ASN A 50 -2.54 1.50 8.67
CA ASN A 50 -2.55 1.20 10.10
C ASN A 50 -3.16 2.37 10.89
N ALA A 51 -3.61 2.09 12.12
CA ALA A 51 -4.25 3.07 13.00
C ALA A 51 -3.31 4.19 13.49
N ASP A 52 -1.98 3.97 13.40
CA ASP A 52 -0.97 5.00 13.65
C ASP A 52 -0.79 5.95 12.45
N GLY A 53 -1.54 5.72 11.37
CA GLY A 53 -1.48 6.46 10.11
C GLY A 53 -0.50 5.88 9.10
N SER A 54 0.42 4.98 9.46
CA SER A 54 1.38 4.42 8.51
C SER A 54 0.71 3.53 7.46
N VAL A 55 1.32 3.42 6.27
CA VAL A 55 0.87 2.49 5.22
C VAL A 55 1.92 1.41 5.01
N THR A 56 1.51 0.15 5.14
CA THR A 56 2.36 -1.03 4.96
C THR A 56 2.00 -1.75 3.66
N LEU A 57 3.00 -2.00 2.82
CA LEU A 57 2.88 -2.94 1.71
C LEU A 57 2.97 -4.37 2.27
N ILE A 58 2.00 -5.21 1.92
CA ILE A 58 1.89 -6.60 2.39
C ILE A 58 2.47 -7.55 1.36
N GLY A 59 3.27 -8.52 1.82
CA GLY A 59 3.96 -9.51 1.00
C GLY A 59 5.24 -9.01 0.34
N GLY A 60 5.57 -7.72 0.49
CA GLY A 60 6.83 -7.13 0.05
C GLY A 60 7.06 -7.11 -1.46
N LEU A 61 8.33 -6.94 -1.85
CA LEU A 61 8.80 -6.89 -3.25
C LEU A 61 10.06 -7.73 -3.39
N ASN A 62 10.26 -8.33 -4.57
CA ASN A 62 11.55 -8.89 -4.93
C ASN A 62 12.40 -7.85 -5.67
N SER A 63 13.71 -8.10 -5.69
CA SER A 63 14.61 -7.34 -6.56
C SER A 63 14.19 -7.55 -8.02
N SER A 64 14.22 -6.48 -8.81
CA SER A 64 13.87 -6.44 -10.23
C SER A 64 12.38 -6.53 -10.57
N ASP A 65 11.49 -6.68 -9.59
CA ASP A 65 10.03 -6.57 -9.80
C ASP A 65 9.72 -5.21 -10.44
N ILE A 66 8.93 -5.22 -11.53
CA ILE A 66 8.39 -3.99 -12.12
C ILE A 66 6.99 -3.79 -11.54
N VAL A 67 6.88 -2.81 -10.65
CA VAL A 67 5.66 -2.50 -9.89
C VAL A 67 4.86 -1.47 -10.67
N GLN A 68 3.62 -1.83 -11.00
CA GLN A 68 2.67 -1.00 -11.73
C GLN A 68 1.59 -0.51 -10.78
N CYS A 69 1.77 0.69 -10.24
CA CYS A 69 0.83 1.33 -9.33
C CYS A 69 -0.39 1.85 -10.08
N PHE A 70 -1.54 1.88 -9.41
CA PHE A 70 -2.76 2.47 -9.96
C PHE A 70 -3.58 3.13 -8.86
N SER A 71 -4.35 4.16 -9.24
CA SER A 71 -5.28 4.83 -8.34
C SER A 71 -6.55 4.02 -8.16
N LYS A 72 -7.11 4.06 -6.96
CA LYS A 72 -8.46 3.56 -6.68
C LYS A 72 -9.14 4.36 -5.59
N ILE A 73 -10.46 4.44 -5.66
CA ILE A 73 -11.30 4.95 -4.57
C ILE A 73 -11.78 3.72 -3.78
N ILE A 74 -11.67 3.79 -2.45
CA ILE A 74 -12.21 2.79 -1.55
C ILE A 74 -13.30 3.41 -0.68
N PRO A 75 -14.42 2.72 -0.47
CA PRO A 75 -15.37 3.15 0.54
C PRO A 75 -14.72 3.06 1.92
N VAL A 76 -15.12 3.94 2.82
CA VAL A 76 -14.78 3.84 4.24
C VAL A 76 -15.46 2.59 4.79
N PRO A 77 -14.72 1.63 5.37
CA PRO A 77 -15.34 0.45 5.97
C PRO A 77 -16.23 0.83 7.15
N ASP A 78 -17.30 0.07 7.36
CA ASP A 78 -18.23 0.29 8.48
C ASP A 78 -17.49 0.33 9.83
N GLY A 79 -17.84 1.31 10.67
CA GLY A 79 -17.23 1.52 11.97
C GLY A 79 -15.82 2.12 11.95
N VAL A 80 -15.26 2.46 10.77
CA VAL A 80 -14.00 3.21 10.67
C VAL A 80 -14.28 4.71 10.69
N GLU A 81 -13.78 5.38 11.72
CA GLU A 81 -13.69 6.84 11.77
C GLU A 81 -12.29 7.33 11.34
N PHE A 82 -12.19 8.57 10.87
CA PHE A 82 -10.93 9.25 10.55
C PHE A 82 -10.73 10.43 11.48
N VAL A 83 -9.57 10.46 12.15
CA VAL A 83 -9.21 11.45 13.19
C VAL A 83 -7.92 12.18 12.86
#